data_AF-A0A4S8LP05-F1
#
_entry.id   AF-A0A4S8LP05-F1
#
_cell.length_a   1.000
_cell.length_b   1.000
_cell.length_c   1.000
_cell.angle_alpha   90.00
_cell.angle_beta   90.00
_cell.angle_gamma   90.00
#
_symmetry.space_group_name_H-M   'P 1'
#
loop_
_entity.id
_entity.type
_entity.pdbx_description
1 polymer ?
#
loop_
_entity_poly.entity_id
_entity_poly.type
_entity_poly.pdbx_seq_one_letter_code
_entity_poly.pdbx_strand_id
1 'polypeptide(L)'
;MGLKWSVIFSDAATPKPRPNYNGAPNTQTSHSGHYTQESGASTTLTSCHDLDAARTLMDFGTGLRSTSRVLISEERSVAGLQGDGEEEEEVAALDIPDMLHVNSHADNEEVDEEDDDSSEDDRSDDEVLDIKYQVPNGTACKNIILSNKTTWGSFVSKIAEGMGTRPTLLFRLGYVFSWLPKNPKPRPMLLTSKDEYLEMLEGIDERLSKTTSSDKKGKKAPSYVIISDESDTKPSGSNSSKTKTRARNDENSLEPAITEEDTTNSITRIIEKIEGNFHCREHDRACVIEDSGYHYQLTNEDLSVWAKLVHEHLASIDRVPDKLNLDVKSTRQKRLKTAARPDINPWMSYGPPPPWFFQPPVFPSYAHPSVSGTPSTLPSTNSAPSSSAMASPSRKRRLHVTYPLIGEWLTSLDADPIRGEDMVYFEQYADTLAQEGILRLGDLHDLKTPEKLMDILPSIRWGIANRLMKFAMEDIDCYEQEVKQNRTE
;
A
#
# COMPACT_ATOMS: atom_id res chain seq x y z
N MET A 1 -29.00 -55.73 0.38
CA MET A 1 -28.80 -55.64 1.85
C MET A 1 -28.75 -54.17 2.20
N GLY A 2 -29.85 -53.61 2.72
CA GLY A 2 -29.98 -52.19 3.03
C GLY A 2 -29.94 -51.97 4.54
N LEU A 3 -28.94 -51.24 5.02
CA LEU A 3 -28.85 -50.84 6.42
C LEU A 3 -29.50 -49.48 6.61
N LYS A 4 -30.62 -49.51 7.33
CA LYS A 4 -31.46 -48.39 7.71
C LYS A 4 -30.89 -47.82 9.02
N TRP A 5 -30.41 -46.58 9.01
CA TRP A 5 -29.97 -45.89 10.22
C TRP A 5 -31.15 -45.17 10.87
N SER A 6 -31.49 -45.59 12.09
CA SER A 6 -32.50 -44.95 12.93
C SER A 6 -31.87 -43.82 13.74
N VAL A 7 -32.39 -42.60 13.60
CA VAL A 7 -32.00 -41.44 14.40
C VAL A 7 -32.82 -41.43 15.69
N ILE A 8 -32.14 -41.51 16.83
CA ILE A 8 -32.73 -41.34 18.17
C ILE A 8 -32.56 -39.87 18.57
N PHE A 9 -33.66 -39.13 18.67
CA PHE A 9 -33.70 -37.81 19.32
C PHE A 9 -33.69 -38.01 20.83
N SER A 10 -32.72 -37.38 21.52
CA SER A 10 -32.70 -37.28 22.99
C SER A 10 -33.32 -35.96 23.43
N ASP A 11 -34.25 -36.08 24.39
CA ASP A 11 -35.05 -35.00 24.95
C ASP A 11 -34.25 -33.87 25.58
N ALA A 12 -34.76 -32.65 25.38
CA ALA A 12 -34.23 -31.40 25.92
C ALA A 12 -34.51 -31.27 27.42
N ALA A 13 -33.44 -31.14 28.22
CA ALA A 13 -33.54 -30.78 29.63
C ALA A 13 -33.62 -29.25 29.79
N THR A 14 -34.68 -28.79 30.44
CA THR A 14 -34.96 -27.39 30.82
C THR A 14 -33.90 -26.80 31.76
N PRO A 15 -33.53 -25.51 31.60
CA PRO A 15 -32.56 -24.85 32.48
C PRO A 15 -33.17 -24.40 33.82
N LYS A 16 -32.47 -24.69 34.92
CA LYS A 16 -32.77 -24.18 36.28
C LYS A 16 -32.32 -22.72 36.46
N PRO A 17 -33.02 -21.91 37.29
CA PRO A 17 -32.69 -20.51 37.52
C PRO A 17 -31.44 -20.34 38.42
N ARG A 18 -30.64 -19.30 38.15
CA ARG A 18 -29.47 -18.92 38.96
C ARG A 18 -29.88 -18.06 40.17
N PRO A 19 -29.21 -18.21 41.33
CA PRO A 19 -29.43 -17.36 42.49
C PRO A 19 -28.71 -16.01 42.35
N ASN A 20 -29.39 -14.97 42.84
CA ASN A 20 -28.97 -13.58 42.89
C ASN A 20 -28.20 -13.34 44.20
N TYR A 21 -26.95 -12.87 44.15
CA TYR A 21 -26.19 -12.47 45.33
C TYR A 21 -25.72 -11.02 45.18
N ASN A 22 -26.47 -10.13 45.82
CA ASN A 22 -26.04 -8.80 46.22
C ASN A 22 -25.23 -8.92 47.51
N GLY A 23 -24.08 -8.24 47.59
CA GLY A 23 -23.31 -8.14 48.83
C GLY A 23 -22.04 -7.33 48.66
N ALA A 24 -22.16 -6.01 48.72
CA ALA A 24 -21.03 -5.12 49.00
C ALA A 24 -20.75 -5.10 50.52
N PRO A 25 -19.51 -4.78 50.91
CA PRO A 25 -19.38 -3.85 52.02
C PRO A 25 -18.39 -2.71 51.77
N ASN A 26 -18.80 -1.61 52.39
CA ASN A 26 -18.25 -0.28 52.48
C ASN A 26 -17.15 -0.23 53.55
N THR A 27 -16.02 0.42 53.27
CA THR A 27 -15.09 0.89 54.32
C THR A 27 -14.54 2.26 53.96
N GLN A 28 -15.01 3.25 54.73
CA GLN A 28 -14.42 4.57 54.87
C GLN A 28 -13.16 4.47 55.74
N THR A 29 -12.10 5.17 55.35
CA THR A 29 -11.03 5.53 56.29
C THR A 29 -10.57 6.96 56.02
N SER A 30 -10.86 7.81 56.99
CA SER A 30 -10.37 9.17 57.19
C SER A 30 -8.89 9.18 57.56
N HIS A 31 -8.10 10.11 57.01
CA HIS A 31 -6.94 10.64 57.72
C HIS A 31 -6.62 12.09 57.32
N SER A 32 -6.38 12.88 58.37
CA SER A 32 -6.14 14.31 58.46
C SER A 32 -4.65 14.67 58.53
N GLY A 33 -4.31 15.91 58.14
CA GLY A 33 -3.07 16.64 58.47
C GLY A 33 -1.90 16.38 57.51
N HIS A 34 -1.01 17.32 57.17
CA HIS A 34 -0.50 18.44 57.93
C HIS A 34 0.20 19.45 56.98
N TYR A 35 0.24 20.71 57.42
CA TYR A 35 0.97 21.88 56.87
C TYR A 35 2.46 21.61 56.58
N THR A 36 3.01 22.23 55.51
CA THR A 36 4.02 23.30 55.62
C THR A 36 4.23 24.05 54.29
N GLN A 37 4.44 25.35 54.46
CA GLN A 37 4.67 26.41 53.52
C GLN A 37 6.18 26.70 53.54
N GLU A 38 6.88 26.67 52.40
CA GLU A 38 8.18 27.34 52.29
C GLU A 38 8.35 28.04 50.95
N SER A 39 8.69 29.31 51.10
CA SER A 39 9.06 30.33 50.14
C SER A 39 10.47 30.07 49.61
N GLY A 40 10.75 30.46 48.37
CA GLY A 40 12.12 30.44 47.84
C GLY A 40 12.22 31.20 46.52
N ALA A 41 12.39 32.52 46.62
CA ALA A 41 12.78 33.37 45.51
C ALA A 41 14.24 33.07 45.11
N SER A 42 14.53 33.11 43.81
CA SER A 42 15.87 33.49 43.35
C SER A 42 15.83 34.10 41.95
N THR A 43 16.10 35.40 41.94
CA THR A 43 16.49 36.25 40.81
C THR A 43 17.87 35.88 40.27
N THR A 44 18.05 35.88 38.95
CA THR A 44 19.25 36.43 38.32
C THR A 44 18.96 36.95 36.91
N LEU A 45 19.27 38.23 36.73
CA LEU A 45 19.40 38.98 35.49
C LEU A 45 20.82 38.79 34.93
N THR A 46 20.95 38.57 33.62
CA THR A 46 22.17 38.89 32.83
C THR A 46 21.70 39.06 31.37
N SER A 47 21.45 40.28 30.89
CA SER A 47 22.38 41.27 30.28
C SER A 47 22.76 40.97 28.83
N CYS A 48 22.59 41.99 27.99
CA CYS A 48 22.68 42.06 26.53
C CYS A 48 24.13 42.28 26.01
N HIS A 49 24.26 42.25 24.66
CA HIS A 49 25.39 42.61 23.78
C HIS A 49 26.40 41.44 23.54
N ASP A 50 26.77 41.05 22.32
CA ASP A 50 27.30 41.85 21.19
C ASP A 50 26.94 41.33 19.78
N LEU A 51 26.85 42.28 18.86
CA LEU A 51 26.82 42.16 17.40
C LEU A 51 28.24 42.36 16.82
N ASP A 52 28.48 41.77 15.65
CA ASP A 52 29.38 42.24 14.57
C ASP A 52 30.92 42.14 14.73
N ALA A 53 31.51 41.16 14.03
CA ALA A 53 32.84 41.18 13.35
C ALA A 53 33.11 39.76 12.80
N ALA A 54 33.52 39.47 11.57
CA ALA A 54 34.02 40.28 10.48
C ALA A 54 33.76 39.58 9.14
N ARG A 55 33.30 40.37 8.17
CA ARG A 55 33.45 40.17 6.72
C ARG A 55 34.93 40.29 6.33
N THR A 56 35.26 39.67 5.19
CA THR A 56 36.39 39.96 4.27
C THR A 56 37.57 38.99 4.32
N LEU A 57 37.63 38.08 3.34
CA LEU A 57 38.78 37.98 2.44
C LEU A 57 38.36 37.29 1.13
N MET A 58 38.59 38.01 0.04
CA MET A 58 38.19 37.71 -1.35
C MET A 58 39.20 36.82 -2.07
N ASP A 59 38.70 36.25 -3.18
CA ASP A 59 39.33 36.12 -4.50
C ASP A 59 40.63 35.33 -4.68
N PHE A 60 40.54 34.26 -5.49
CA PHE A 60 41.30 33.94 -6.72
C PHE A 60 40.84 32.51 -7.12
N GLY A 61 40.43 32.17 -8.34
CA GLY A 61 40.54 32.84 -9.61
C GLY A 61 39.71 32.14 -10.70
N THR A 62 39.83 32.76 -11.86
CA THR A 62 38.97 32.80 -13.04
C THR A 62 39.18 31.67 -14.07
N GLY A 63 38.14 31.44 -14.87
CA GLY A 63 38.24 31.01 -16.28
C GLY A 63 37.86 29.53 -16.52
N LEU A 64 37.06 29.13 -17.50
CA LEU A 64 36.59 29.76 -18.74
C LEU A 64 35.26 29.10 -19.13
N ARG A 65 34.22 29.89 -19.42
CA ARG A 65 33.13 29.50 -20.32
C ARG A 65 33.46 30.10 -21.68
N SER A 66 33.54 29.26 -22.72
CA SER A 66 33.51 29.73 -24.10
C SER A 66 32.45 28.96 -24.86
N THR A 67 31.43 29.71 -25.25
CA THR A 67 30.37 29.35 -26.20
C THR A 67 30.95 29.20 -27.60
N SER A 68 30.53 28.20 -28.36
CA SER A 68 30.53 28.29 -29.82
C SER A 68 29.34 27.55 -30.40
N ARG A 69 28.43 28.36 -30.93
CA ARG A 69 27.28 28.05 -31.76
C ARG A 69 27.75 28.34 -33.18
N VAL A 70 27.85 27.33 -34.04
CA VAL A 70 28.13 27.52 -35.47
C VAL A 70 27.06 26.75 -36.24
N LEU A 71 26.23 27.54 -36.93
CA LEU A 71 25.36 27.12 -38.02
C LEU A 71 26.22 26.98 -39.27
N ILE A 72 26.19 25.83 -39.95
CA ILE A 72 26.45 25.76 -41.39
C ILE A 72 25.42 24.81 -42.00
N SER A 73 24.58 25.40 -42.84
CA SER A 73 23.80 24.73 -43.88
C SER A 73 24.73 24.25 -44.99
N GLU A 74 24.55 23.03 -45.50
CA GLU A 74 24.81 22.79 -46.92
C GLU A 74 23.97 21.63 -47.45
N GLU A 75 23.34 21.90 -48.58
CA GLU A 75 22.49 21.03 -49.36
C GLU A 75 23.32 20.00 -50.12
N ARG A 76 22.83 18.76 -50.24
CA ARG A 76 23.11 17.99 -51.46
C ARG A 76 22.03 16.97 -51.78
N SER A 77 21.19 17.39 -52.71
CA SER A 77 20.38 16.57 -53.60
C SER A 77 21.26 15.64 -54.45
N VAL A 78 21.01 14.33 -54.42
CA VAL A 78 21.25 13.44 -55.58
C VAL A 78 20.13 12.39 -55.61
N ALA A 79 19.49 12.32 -56.77
CA ALA A 79 18.40 11.42 -57.12
C ALA A 79 18.87 9.97 -57.29
N GLY A 80 17.94 9.06 -57.00
CA GLY A 80 17.59 7.87 -57.78
C GLY A 80 18.68 6.89 -58.18
N LEU A 81 18.49 5.62 -57.81
CA LEU A 81 18.65 4.52 -58.76
C LEU A 81 17.84 3.30 -58.29
N GLN A 82 16.98 2.88 -59.21
CA GLN A 82 16.25 1.64 -59.30
C GLN A 82 17.28 0.53 -59.58
N GLY A 83 17.19 -0.60 -58.88
CA GLY A 83 18.23 -1.62 -58.86
C GLY A 83 17.69 -2.96 -58.43
N ASP A 84 16.89 -3.53 -59.31
CA ASP A 84 16.45 -4.91 -59.44
C ASP A 84 17.68 -5.84 -59.45
N GLY A 85 17.66 -6.90 -58.63
CA GLY A 85 18.76 -7.85 -58.51
C GLY A 85 18.34 -9.10 -57.74
N GLU A 86 17.75 -10.05 -58.46
CA GLU A 86 17.63 -11.45 -58.08
C GLU A 86 19.03 -12.06 -58.04
N GLU A 87 19.49 -12.56 -56.88
CA GLU A 87 20.55 -13.57 -56.83
C GLU A 87 20.17 -14.66 -55.82
N GLU A 88 19.96 -15.85 -56.38
CA GLU A 88 19.89 -17.13 -55.70
C GLU A 88 21.27 -17.45 -55.11
N GLU A 89 21.39 -17.74 -53.81
CA GLU A 89 22.60 -18.34 -53.25
C GLU A 89 22.30 -19.70 -52.58
N GLU A 90 22.50 -20.69 -53.45
CA GLU A 90 23.00 -22.04 -53.27
C GLU A 90 23.53 -22.47 -51.88
N VAL A 91 22.89 -23.54 -51.40
CA VAL A 91 23.30 -24.57 -50.44
C VAL A 91 24.78 -24.68 -50.03
N ALA A 92 25.04 -24.55 -48.72
CA ALA A 92 26.19 -25.17 -48.06
C ALA A 92 25.71 -26.10 -46.94
N ALA A 93 25.67 -27.40 -47.26
CA ALA A 93 25.52 -28.48 -46.29
C ALA A 93 26.80 -28.57 -45.45
N LEU A 94 26.71 -28.27 -44.15
CA LEU A 94 27.77 -28.55 -43.19
C LEU A 94 27.57 -29.93 -42.58
N ASP A 95 28.50 -30.79 -43.00
CA ASP A 95 28.74 -32.16 -42.61
C ASP A 95 29.00 -32.26 -41.09
N ILE A 96 28.18 -33.04 -40.39
CA ILE A 96 28.32 -33.34 -38.96
C ILE A 96 29.25 -34.55 -38.83
N PRO A 97 30.43 -34.44 -38.18
CA PRO A 97 31.26 -35.63 -37.94
C PRO A 97 30.66 -36.46 -36.80
N ASP A 98 30.19 -37.64 -37.20
CA ASP A 98 29.89 -38.82 -36.38
C ASP A 98 31.15 -39.26 -35.62
N MET A 99 31.15 -39.10 -34.30
CA MET A 99 32.23 -39.52 -33.39
C MET A 99 31.71 -40.64 -32.49
N LEU A 100 31.84 -41.85 -33.01
CA LEU A 100 31.64 -43.11 -32.31
C LEU A 100 32.70 -43.35 -31.22
N HIS A 101 32.23 -43.92 -30.10
CA HIS A 101 32.86 -44.96 -29.27
C HIS A 101 34.33 -44.81 -28.84
N VAL A 102 34.53 -44.62 -27.53
CA VAL A 102 35.64 -45.25 -26.79
C VAL A 102 35.12 -45.87 -25.50
N ASN A 103 35.17 -47.20 -25.48
CA ASN A 103 35.08 -48.06 -24.30
C ASN A 103 36.40 -48.03 -23.50
N SER A 104 36.31 -48.56 -22.27
CA SER A 104 37.35 -49.20 -21.45
C SER A 104 38.15 -48.35 -20.45
N HIS A 105 37.85 -48.54 -19.17
CA HIS A 105 38.74 -49.10 -18.12
C HIS A 105 37.88 -49.19 -16.83
N ALA A 106 37.51 -50.33 -16.24
CA ALA A 106 38.31 -51.39 -15.61
C ALA A 106 39.27 -50.86 -14.51
N ASP A 107 38.78 -50.87 -13.27
CA ASP A 107 39.46 -51.14 -11.98
C ASP A 107 38.70 -50.37 -10.87
N ASN A 108 38.04 -51.03 -9.91
CA ASN A 108 38.58 -51.80 -8.78
C ASN A 108 38.32 -50.97 -7.51
N GLU A 109 37.37 -51.42 -6.68
CA GLU A 109 37.56 -51.62 -5.25
C GLU A 109 36.27 -52.20 -4.66
N GLU A 110 36.36 -53.49 -4.28
CA GLU A 110 35.57 -54.10 -3.22
C GLU A 110 35.66 -53.20 -1.99
N VAL A 111 34.55 -52.58 -1.61
CA VAL A 111 34.39 -51.98 -0.29
C VAL A 111 33.33 -52.78 0.43
N ASP A 112 33.79 -53.32 1.56
CA ASP A 112 33.12 -54.21 2.49
C ASP A 112 31.64 -53.93 2.72
N GLU A 113 30.89 -55.01 2.64
CA GLU A 113 29.56 -55.19 3.18
C GLU A 113 29.63 -55.07 4.72
N GLU A 114 29.40 -53.88 5.26
CA GLU A 114 28.94 -53.75 6.65
C GLU A 114 27.47 -53.36 6.65
N ASP A 115 26.68 -54.30 7.16
CA ASP A 115 25.27 -54.20 7.53
C ASP A 115 25.02 -52.96 8.41
N ASP A 116 24.73 -51.81 7.80
CA ASP A 116 24.17 -50.67 8.52
C ASP A 116 22.66 -50.66 8.32
N ASP A 117 22.00 -51.13 9.38
CA ASP A 117 20.58 -51.21 9.65
C ASP A 117 19.85 -50.00 9.07
N SER A 118 19.37 -50.13 7.82
CA SER A 118 18.55 -49.14 7.11
C SER A 118 17.21 -49.06 7.83
N SER A 119 17.23 -48.32 8.94
CA SER A 119 16.06 -47.97 9.74
C SER A 119 14.97 -47.49 8.81
N GLU A 120 13.88 -48.24 8.85
CA GLU A 120 12.66 -48.06 8.08
C GLU A 120 12.38 -46.57 7.85
N ASP A 121 12.32 -46.20 6.57
CA ASP A 121 11.85 -44.92 6.03
C ASP A 121 10.47 -44.65 6.65
N ASP A 122 10.49 -44.08 7.86
CA ASP A 122 9.35 -43.62 8.65
C ASP A 122 8.83 -42.39 7.92
N ARG A 123 8.21 -42.68 6.77
CA ARG A 123 7.34 -41.78 6.03
C ARG A 123 6.24 -41.45 6.99
N SER A 124 6.51 -40.42 7.79
CA SER A 124 5.53 -39.73 8.60
C SER A 124 4.35 -39.46 7.67
N ASP A 125 3.34 -40.32 7.79
CA ASP A 125 2.04 -40.10 7.19
C ASP A 125 1.58 -38.79 7.82
N ASP A 126 1.88 -37.68 7.14
CA ASP A 126 1.52 -36.34 7.57
C ASP A 126 0.01 -36.36 7.78
N GLU A 127 -0.41 -36.54 9.03
CA GLU A 127 -1.80 -36.73 9.38
C GLU A 127 -2.55 -35.49 8.87
N VAL A 128 -3.54 -35.74 8.03
CA VAL A 128 -4.38 -34.67 7.49
C VAL A 128 -5.30 -34.21 8.61
N LEU A 129 -4.98 -33.06 9.20
CA LEU A 129 -5.73 -32.51 10.33
C LEU A 129 -6.80 -31.54 9.83
N ASP A 130 -8.06 -31.84 10.15
CA ASP A 130 -9.20 -30.97 9.87
C ASP A 130 -9.32 -29.86 10.93
N ILE A 131 -9.00 -28.63 10.54
CA ILE A 131 -9.01 -27.45 11.39
C ILE A 131 -10.33 -26.69 11.19
N LYS A 132 -10.97 -26.31 12.30
CA LYS A 132 -12.22 -25.53 12.28
C LYS A 132 -11.92 -24.03 12.39
N TYR A 133 -12.41 -23.26 11.43
CA TYR A 133 -12.33 -21.80 11.39
C TYR A 133 -13.72 -21.19 11.57
N GLN A 134 -13.82 -20.13 12.36
CA GLN A 134 -15.03 -19.34 12.53
C GLN A 134 -14.81 -17.97 11.87
N VAL A 135 -15.59 -17.65 10.85
CA VAL A 135 -15.48 -16.40 10.09
C VAL A 135 -16.76 -15.57 10.20
N PRO A 136 -16.70 -14.22 10.23
CA PRO A 136 -17.88 -13.37 10.15
C PRO A 136 -18.53 -13.46 8.77
N ASN A 137 -19.87 -13.49 8.70
CA ASN A 137 -20.64 -13.43 7.48
C ASN A 137 -21.87 -12.54 7.73
N GLY A 138 -21.75 -11.26 7.39
CA GLY A 138 -22.72 -10.24 7.76
C GLY A 138 -22.85 -10.10 9.28
N THR A 139 -24.04 -10.35 9.82
CA THR A 139 -24.32 -10.27 11.28
C THR A 139 -24.14 -11.60 12.00
N ALA A 140 -23.77 -12.67 11.30
CA ALA A 140 -23.60 -14.01 11.86
C ALA A 140 -22.14 -14.48 11.73
N CYS A 141 -21.81 -15.62 12.34
CA CYS A 141 -20.55 -16.31 12.10
C CYS A 141 -20.82 -17.63 11.37
N LYS A 142 -19.97 -17.97 10.40
CA LYS A 142 -19.97 -19.23 9.66
C LYS A 142 -18.76 -20.06 10.07
N ASN A 143 -18.96 -21.36 10.27
CA ASN A 143 -17.85 -22.29 10.52
C ASN A 143 -17.41 -22.91 9.19
N ILE A 144 -16.11 -22.97 8.97
CA ILE A 144 -15.45 -23.59 7.81
C ILE A 144 -14.50 -24.65 8.36
N ILE A 145 -14.37 -25.76 7.66
CA ILE A 145 -13.40 -26.81 7.99
C ILE A 145 -12.41 -26.89 6.84
N LEU A 146 -11.12 -26.72 7.13
CA LEU A 146 -10.04 -26.80 6.16
C LEU A 146 -8.94 -27.71 6.70
N SER A 147 -8.28 -28.44 5.81
CA SER A 147 -7.15 -29.31 6.14
C SER A 147 -5.88 -28.48 6.38
N ASN A 148 -4.99 -28.91 7.27
CA ASN A 148 -3.66 -28.32 7.47
C ASN A 148 -2.82 -28.26 6.18
N LYS A 149 -3.04 -29.18 5.23
CA LYS A 149 -2.40 -29.17 3.89
C LYS A 149 -2.94 -28.11 2.92
N THR A 150 -3.90 -27.28 3.35
CA THR A 150 -4.48 -26.24 2.49
C THR A 150 -3.45 -25.15 2.21
N THR A 151 -3.22 -24.84 0.92
CA THR A 151 -2.31 -23.75 0.51
C THR A 151 -2.87 -22.39 0.90
N TRP A 152 -2.01 -21.39 1.10
CA TRP A 152 -2.41 -20.02 1.46
C TRP A 152 -3.48 -19.43 0.52
N GLY A 153 -3.29 -19.53 -0.80
CA GLY A 153 -4.28 -19.02 -1.77
C GLY A 153 -5.64 -19.72 -1.69
N SER A 154 -5.65 -21.03 -1.43
CA SER A 154 -6.88 -21.80 -1.23
C SER A 154 -7.56 -21.43 0.10
N PHE A 155 -6.77 -21.27 1.15
CA PHE A 155 -7.22 -20.80 2.46
C PHE A 155 -7.91 -19.44 2.34
N VAL A 156 -7.24 -18.42 1.79
CA VAL A 156 -7.82 -17.07 1.62
C VAL A 156 -9.10 -17.12 0.79
N SER A 157 -9.11 -17.92 -0.30
CA SER A 157 -10.28 -18.08 -1.15
C SER A 157 -11.48 -18.68 -0.38
N LYS A 158 -11.23 -19.68 0.46
CA LYS A 158 -12.26 -20.32 1.30
C LYS A 158 -12.74 -19.43 2.42
N ILE A 159 -11.86 -18.66 3.05
CA ILE A 159 -12.23 -17.64 4.04
C ILE A 159 -13.10 -16.56 3.39
N ALA A 160 -12.73 -16.06 2.22
CA ALA A 160 -13.52 -15.07 1.47
C ALA A 160 -14.91 -15.59 1.10
N GLU A 161 -15.01 -16.82 0.61
CA GLU A 161 -16.27 -17.51 0.34
C GLU A 161 -17.11 -17.63 1.62
N GLY A 162 -16.47 -17.94 2.75
CA GLY A 162 -17.12 -18.02 4.05
C GLY A 162 -17.65 -16.69 4.56
N MET A 163 -16.91 -15.62 4.33
CA MET A 163 -17.27 -14.25 4.70
C MET A 163 -18.26 -13.60 3.73
N GLY A 164 -18.47 -14.18 2.55
CA GLY A 164 -19.31 -13.60 1.50
C GLY A 164 -18.66 -12.40 0.80
N THR A 165 -17.33 -12.37 0.72
CA THR A 165 -16.54 -11.29 0.10
C THR A 165 -15.60 -11.83 -0.99
N ARG A 166 -14.87 -10.93 -1.65
CA ARG A 166 -13.85 -11.29 -2.66
C ARG A 166 -12.48 -11.41 -2.00
N PRO A 167 -11.63 -12.39 -2.40
CA PRO A 167 -10.27 -12.51 -1.87
C PRO A 167 -9.44 -11.22 -1.98
N THR A 168 -9.65 -10.44 -3.04
CA THR A 168 -8.94 -9.17 -3.28
C THR A 168 -9.28 -8.06 -2.28
N LEU A 169 -10.35 -8.21 -1.49
CA LEU A 169 -10.74 -7.26 -0.45
C LEU A 169 -10.20 -7.65 0.93
N LEU A 170 -9.72 -8.89 1.09
CA LEU A 170 -9.16 -9.41 2.32
C LEU A 170 -7.65 -9.15 2.39
N PHE A 171 -7.26 -7.89 2.42
CA PHE A 171 -5.84 -7.52 2.50
C PHE A 171 -5.30 -7.54 3.94
N ARG A 172 -6.18 -7.61 4.95
CA ARG A 172 -5.80 -7.51 6.36
C ARG A 172 -6.62 -8.46 7.23
N LEU A 173 -6.32 -9.74 7.15
CA LEU A 173 -6.95 -10.74 8.02
C LEU A 173 -6.24 -10.77 9.37
N GLY A 174 -7.01 -10.99 10.44
CA GLY A 174 -6.49 -11.29 11.76
C GLY A 174 -7.04 -12.61 12.28
N TYR A 175 -6.31 -13.29 13.16
CA TYR A 175 -6.77 -14.53 13.79
C TYR A 175 -6.61 -14.53 15.32
N VAL A 176 -7.50 -15.27 15.99
CA VAL A 176 -7.46 -15.50 17.44
C VAL A 176 -7.78 -16.96 17.71
N PHE A 177 -6.92 -17.63 18.48
CA PHE A 177 -7.18 -18.99 18.94
C PHE A 177 -8.25 -19.05 20.03
N SER A 178 -9.22 -19.96 19.91
CA SER A 178 -10.35 -20.07 20.87
C SER A 178 -9.94 -20.51 22.29
N TRP A 179 -8.76 -21.11 22.44
CA TRP A 179 -8.23 -21.58 23.72
C TRP A 179 -7.45 -20.50 24.50
N LEU A 180 -7.23 -19.31 23.92
CA LEU A 180 -6.61 -18.21 24.65
C LEU A 180 -7.56 -17.69 25.74
N PRO A 181 -7.01 -17.23 26.88
CA PRO A 181 -7.81 -16.65 27.95
C PRO A 181 -8.61 -15.45 27.42
N LYS A 182 -9.90 -15.37 27.76
CA LYS A 182 -10.79 -14.29 27.29
C LYS A 182 -10.56 -12.95 27.98
N ASN A 183 -9.85 -12.96 29.11
CA ASN A 183 -9.55 -11.79 29.92
C ASN A 183 -8.05 -11.76 30.25
N PRO A 184 -7.29 -10.77 29.74
CA PRO A 184 -7.72 -9.69 28.85
C PRO A 184 -8.20 -10.23 27.48
N LYS A 185 -8.99 -9.43 26.74
CA LYS A 185 -9.43 -9.83 25.40
C LYS A 185 -8.18 -10.05 24.54
N PRO A 186 -7.97 -11.26 23.98
CA PRO A 186 -6.78 -11.53 23.17
C PRO A 186 -6.77 -10.60 21.96
N ARG A 187 -5.59 -10.06 21.65
CA ARG A 187 -5.39 -9.26 20.45
C ARG A 187 -5.31 -10.22 19.25
N PRO A 188 -6.02 -9.95 18.15
CA PRO A 188 -5.82 -10.69 16.92
C PRO A 188 -4.36 -10.59 16.45
N MET A 189 -3.84 -11.68 15.92
CA MET A 189 -2.56 -11.74 15.23
C MET A 189 -2.80 -11.55 13.73
N LEU A 190 -1.92 -10.83 13.06
CA LEU A 190 -2.07 -10.49 11.64
C LEU A 190 -1.82 -11.72 10.76
N LEU A 191 -2.54 -11.80 9.64
CA LEU A 191 -2.52 -12.90 8.69
C LEU A 191 -2.57 -12.36 7.26
N THR A 192 -1.47 -11.73 6.85
CA THR A 192 -1.26 -11.09 5.54
C THR A 192 -0.44 -11.95 4.58
N SER A 193 0.42 -12.81 5.12
CA SER A 193 1.39 -13.59 4.34
C SER A 193 1.23 -15.10 4.52
N LYS A 194 1.91 -15.84 3.63
CA LYS A 194 2.01 -17.30 3.73
C LYS A 194 2.75 -17.73 4.99
N ASP A 195 3.76 -16.97 5.41
CA ASP A 195 4.61 -17.33 6.55
C ASP A 195 3.83 -17.22 7.86
N GLU A 196 3.07 -16.13 8.05
CA GLU A 196 2.17 -15.96 9.21
C GLU A 196 1.09 -17.06 9.25
N TYR A 197 0.64 -17.54 8.09
CA TYR A 197 -0.26 -18.68 8.00
C TYR A 197 0.40 -19.99 8.47
N LEU A 198 1.68 -20.21 8.15
CA LEU A 198 2.43 -21.35 8.67
C LEU A 198 2.64 -21.24 10.19
N GLU A 199 2.95 -20.05 10.72
CA GLU A 199 3.05 -19.82 12.17
C GLU A 199 1.71 -20.10 12.89
N MET A 200 0.59 -19.70 12.29
CA MET A 200 -0.73 -20.05 12.80
C MET A 200 -0.94 -21.57 12.85
N LEU A 201 -0.54 -22.30 11.79
CA LEU A 201 -0.64 -23.77 11.75
C LEU A 201 0.27 -24.43 12.80
N GLU A 202 1.51 -23.95 12.95
CA GLU A 202 2.43 -24.44 13.98
C GLU A 202 1.84 -24.25 15.39
N GLY A 203 1.22 -23.10 15.66
CA GLY A 203 0.52 -22.86 16.93
C GLY A 203 -0.67 -23.80 17.19
N ILE A 204 -1.32 -24.30 16.13
CA ILE A 204 -2.37 -25.31 16.22
C ILE A 204 -1.75 -26.68 16.55
N ASP A 205 -0.68 -27.05 15.86
CA ASP A 205 0.00 -28.34 16.06
C ASP A 205 0.65 -28.42 17.45
N GLU A 206 1.26 -27.34 17.92
CA GLU A 206 1.80 -27.22 19.29
C GLU A 206 0.68 -27.40 20.34
N ARG A 207 -0.53 -26.91 20.06
CA ARG A 207 -1.68 -27.12 20.94
C ARG A 207 -2.17 -28.57 20.90
N LEU A 208 -2.25 -29.17 19.72
CA LEU A 208 -2.74 -30.54 19.55
C LEU A 208 -1.80 -31.53 20.24
N SER A 209 -0.49 -31.41 20.02
CA SER A 209 0.55 -32.23 20.68
C SER A 209 0.52 -32.13 22.21
N LYS A 210 0.27 -30.95 22.79
CA LYS A 210 0.09 -30.79 24.25
C LYS A 210 -1.15 -31.50 24.80
N THR A 211 -2.20 -31.67 23.99
CA THR A 211 -3.47 -32.29 24.44
C THR A 211 -3.51 -33.81 24.34
N THR A 212 -2.57 -34.45 23.63
CA THR A 212 -2.52 -35.92 23.51
C THR A 212 -1.94 -36.59 24.76
N SER A 213 -1.08 -35.90 25.51
CA SER A 213 -0.33 -36.49 26.64
C SER A 213 -1.00 -36.35 28.02
N SER A 214 -1.90 -35.37 28.22
CA SER A 214 -2.33 -34.95 29.56
C SER A 214 -3.81 -35.17 29.91
N ASP A 215 -4.69 -35.39 28.93
CA ASP A 215 -6.14 -35.31 29.17
C ASP A 215 -6.82 -36.67 29.31
N LYS A 216 -6.55 -37.35 30.43
CA LYS A 216 -7.44 -38.42 30.91
C LYS A 216 -8.59 -37.76 31.68
N LYS A 217 -9.83 -37.87 31.17
CA LYS A 217 -11.13 -37.70 31.89
C LYS A 217 -11.88 -36.34 31.86
N GLY A 218 -11.53 -35.37 31.01
CA GLY A 218 -12.28 -34.10 30.86
C GLY A 218 -12.99 -33.93 29.50
N LYS A 219 -14.17 -33.27 29.48
CA LYS A 219 -14.81 -32.81 28.23
C LYS A 219 -13.92 -31.73 27.59
N LYS A 220 -13.18 -32.07 26.53
CA LYS A 220 -12.36 -31.11 25.78
C LYS A 220 -13.26 -30.08 25.11
N ALA A 221 -13.04 -28.79 25.38
CA ALA A 221 -13.66 -27.73 24.62
C ALA A 221 -13.18 -27.82 23.17
N PRO A 222 -14.06 -27.63 22.16
CA PRO A 222 -13.64 -27.69 20.77
C PRO A 222 -12.63 -26.58 20.47
N SER A 223 -11.46 -26.95 19.94
CA SER A 223 -10.46 -26.01 19.42
C SER A 223 -10.92 -25.50 18.05
N TYR A 224 -10.93 -24.19 17.87
CA TYR A 224 -11.21 -23.53 16.61
C TYR A 224 -10.45 -22.20 16.52
N VAL A 225 -10.24 -21.72 15.31
CA VAL A 225 -9.59 -20.43 15.04
C VAL A 225 -10.65 -19.41 14.65
N ILE A 226 -10.67 -18.24 15.28
CA ILE A 226 -11.57 -17.14 14.92
C ILE A 226 -10.80 -16.25 13.95
N ILE A 227 -11.33 -16.06 12.75
CA ILE A 227 -10.77 -15.15 11.75
C ILE A 227 -11.61 -13.88 11.73
N SER A 228 -10.96 -12.72 11.72
CA SER A 228 -11.58 -11.40 11.60
C SER A 228 -10.99 -10.64 10.41
N ASP A 229 -11.80 -9.81 9.77
CA ASP A 229 -11.35 -8.85 8.78
C ASP A 229 -11.02 -7.53 9.47
N GLU A 230 -9.77 -7.10 9.42
CA GLU A 230 -9.30 -5.86 10.05
C GLU A 230 -9.31 -4.68 9.08
N SER A 231 -9.64 -4.89 7.80
CA SER A 231 -9.66 -3.83 6.78
C SER A 231 -10.68 -2.72 7.07
N ASP A 232 -11.84 -3.09 7.62
CA ASP A 232 -12.94 -2.16 7.94
C ASP A 232 -12.83 -1.54 9.33
N THR A 233 -11.82 -1.95 10.12
CA THR A 233 -11.59 -1.32 11.42
C THR A 233 -10.94 0.04 11.21
N LYS A 234 -11.76 1.05 10.96
CA LYS A 234 -11.35 2.44 11.22
C LYS A 234 -10.71 2.45 12.60
N PRO A 235 -9.50 3.03 12.77
CA PRO A 235 -8.84 3.07 14.07
C PRO A 235 -9.84 3.69 15.04
N SER A 236 -10.42 2.84 15.89
CA SER A 236 -11.40 3.26 16.88
C SER A 236 -10.58 4.05 17.88
N GLY A 237 -10.49 5.37 17.64
CA GLY A 237 -9.91 6.34 18.55
C GLY A 237 -10.69 6.31 19.85
N SER A 238 -10.35 5.35 20.70
CA SER A 238 -10.87 5.27 22.05
C SER A 238 -10.27 6.45 22.80
N ASN A 239 -11.10 7.47 23.00
CA ASN A 239 -10.92 8.47 24.03
C ASN A 239 -10.86 7.76 25.40
N SER A 240 -9.68 7.26 25.78
CA SER A 240 -9.43 6.73 27.12
C SER A 240 -8.30 7.52 27.78
N SER A 241 -8.73 8.51 28.55
CA SER A 241 -8.13 8.99 29.81
C SER A 241 -6.70 8.51 30.14
N LYS A 242 -5.75 9.41 29.88
CA LYS A 242 -4.65 9.83 30.77
C LYS A 242 -4.43 8.93 32.00
N THR A 243 -3.50 7.99 31.91
CA THR A 243 -2.75 7.51 33.08
C THR A 243 -1.27 7.36 32.71
N LYS A 244 -0.46 8.08 33.48
CA LYS A 244 0.99 8.27 33.40
C LYS A 244 1.67 7.14 34.15
N THR A 245 2.51 6.31 33.52
CA THR A 245 3.59 5.61 34.24
C THR A 245 4.79 5.27 33.34
N ARG A 246 5.95 5.31 33.98
CA ARG A 246 7.35 5.35 33.51
C ARG A 246 7.83 4.16 32.68
N ALA A 247 8.83 4.48 31.87
CA ALA A 247 9.73 3.61 31.13
C ALA A 247 10.63 2.72 32.02
N ARG A 248 11.02 1.56 31.47
CA ARG A 248 12.37 0.98 31.58
C ARG A 248 12.70 0.09 30.37
N ASN A 249 13.95 0.23 29.92
CA ASN A 249 14.69 -0.50 28.89
C ASN A 249 14.45 -2.01 28.83
N ASP A 250 14.49 -2.58 27.62
CA ASP A 250 15.56 -3.52 27.26
C ASP A 250 15.81 -3.52 25.74
N GLU A 251 17.09 -3.53 25.39
CA GLU A 251 17.68 -3.38 24.07
C GLU A 251 18.32 -4.72 23.69
N ASN A 252 17.72 -5.43 22.74
CA ASN A 252 18.35 -6.35 21.78
C ASN A 252 17.27 -7.25 21.17
N SER A 253 16.89 -6.98 19.91
CA SER A 253 16.24 -8.00 19.09
C SER A 253 16.45 -7.70 17.62
N LEU A 254 16.86 -8.74 16.91
CA LEU A 254 17.26 -8.79 15.50
C LEU A 254 16.17 -8.20 14.60
N GLU A 255 16.58 -7.40 13.61
CA GLU A 255 15.69 -6.73 12.65
C GLU A 255 14.80 -7.73 11.90
N PRO A 256 13.46 -7.69 12.10
CA PRO A 256 12.52 -8.32 11.19
C PRO A 256 12.31 -7.42 9.97
N ALA A 257 12.01 -8.03 8.83
CA ALA A 257 11.67 -7.31 7.60
C ALA A 257 10.53 -6.31 7.87
N ILE A 258 10.83 -5.02 7.69
CA ILE A 258 9.89 -3.93 7.97
C ILE A 258 8.72 -4.05 6.99
N THR A 259 7.55 -4.45 7.51
CA THR A 259 6.32 -4.51 6.70
C THR A 259 5.89 -3.10 6.29
N GLU A 260 5.27 -2.96 5.12
CA GLU A 260 4.83 -1.64 4.61
C GLU A 260 3.86 -0.95 5.60
N GLU A 261 3.06 -1.70 6.36
CA GLU A 261 2.19 -1.12 7.39
C GLU A 261 2.97 -0.48 8.55
N ASP A 262 4.08 -1.11 8.98
CA ASP A 262 4.95 -0.53 10.00
C ASP A 262 5.63 0.75 9.51
N THR A 263 5.98 0.82 8.22
CA THR A 263 6.50 2.07 7.64
C THR A 263 5.47 3.20 7.74
N THR A 264 4.19 2.93 7.45
CA THR A 264 3.14 3.97 7.52
C THR A 264 2.86 4.43 8.96
N ASN A 265 2.86 3.51 9.93
CA ASN A 265 2.71 3.83 11.35
C ASN A 265 3.93 4.59 11.89
N SER A 266 5.12 4.26 11.41
CA SER A 266 6.35 4.98 11.75
C SER A 266 6.35 6.40 11.18
N ILE A 267 5.99 6.56 9.90
CA ILE A 267 5.88 7.86 9.22
C ILE A 267 4.87 8.77 9.92
N THR A 268 3.68 8.27 10.28
CA THR A 268 2.67 9.10 10.98
C THR A 268 3.17 9.60 12.34
N ARG A 269 3.86 8.75 13.13
CA ARG A 269 4.50 9.18 14.39
C ARG A 269 5.60 10.22 14.17
N ILE A 270 6.32 10.15 13.06
CA ILE A 270 7.34 11.15 12.71
C ILE A 270 6.66 12.48 12.34
N ILE A 271 5.55 12.46 11.59
CA ILE A 271 4.78 13.67 11.28
C ILE A 271 4.33 14.38 12.56
N GLU A 272 3.74 13.66 13.51
CA GLU A 272 3.28 14.24 14.79
C GLU A 272 4.43 14.91 15.56
N LYS A 273 5.64 14.32 15.52
CA LYS A 273 6.84 14.91 16.14
C LYS A 273 7.29 16.17 15.42
N ILE A 274 7.32 16.17 14.08
CA ILE A 274 7.67 17.35 13.27
C ILE A 274 6.67 18.47 13.55
N GLU A 275 5.37 18.17 13.57
CA GLU A 275 4.32 19.15 13.88
C GLU A 275 4.48 19.75 15.28
N GLY A 276 4.84 18.93 16.28
CA GLY A 276 5.12 19.39 17.64
C GLY A 276 6.35 20.30 17.73
N ASN A 277 7.44 19.94 17.06
CA ASN A 277 8.71 20.68 17.11
C ASN A 277 8.63 22.03 16.38
N PHE A 278 7.88 22.08 15.28
CA PHE A 278 7.74 23.28 14.43
C PHE A 278 6.42 24.03 14.65
N HIS A 279 5.70 23.75 15.73
CA HIS A 279 4.41 24.38 15.99
C HIS A 279 4.54 25.90 16.17
N CYS A 280 3.90 26.66 15.27
CA CYS A 280 3.88 28.11 15.31
C CYS A 280 2.60 28.63 15.96
N ARG A 281 2.76 29.43 17.02
CA ARG A 281 1.63 30.03 17.76
C ARG A 281 0.79 31.03 16.95
N GLU A 282 1.36 31.69 15.94
CA GLU A 282 0.63 32.68 15.14
C GLU A 282 -0.36 32.04 14.16
N HIS A 283 -0.02 30.86 13.63
CA HIS A 283 -0.78 30.17 12.61
C HIS A 283 -1.46 28.90 13.12
N ASP A 284 -1.20 28.52 14.38
CA ASP A 284 -1.68 27.29 15.03
C ASP A 284 -1.36 26.02 14.21
N ARG A 285 -0.20 26.03 13.53
CA ARG A 285 0.25 24.99 12.59
C ARG A 285 1.76 24.91 12.56
N ALA A 286 2.29 23.79 12.05
CA ALA A 286 3.73 23.62 11.82
C ALA A 286 4.24 24.63 10.78
N CYS A 287 5.18 25.49 11.17
CA CYS A 287 5.78 26.49 10.29
C CYS A 287 7.31 26.46 10.35
N VAL A 288 7.94 26.76 9.21
CA VAL A 288 9.37 27.07 9.14
C VAL A 288 9.53 28.57 9.05
N ILE A 289 10.36 29.14 9.94
CA ILE A 289 10.65 30.58 9.97
C ILE A 289 11.90 30.80 9.10
N GLU A 290 11.74 31.51 7.99
CA GLU A 290 12.85 31.95 7.14
C GLU A 290 13.68 33.04 7.85
N ASP A 291 14.93 33.26 7.45
CA ASP A 291 15.79 34.35 7.97
C ASP A 291 15.15 35.75 7.81
N SER A 292 14.21 35.88 6.87
CA SER A 292 13.40 37.10 6.67
C SER A 292 12.35 37.34 7.75
N GLY A 293 12.17 36.41 8.70
CA GLY A 293 11.07 36.39 9.66
C GLY A 293 9.73 35.93 9.05
N TYR A 294 9.71 35.48 7.79
CA TYR A 294 8.49 34.96 7.17
C TYR A 294 8.21 33.53 7.62
N HIS A 295 6.94 33.24 7.96
CA HIS A 295 6.48 31.93 8.35
C HIS A 295 5.94 31.16 7.14
N TYR A 296 6.67 30.15 6.69
CA TYR A 296 6.18 29.18 5.72
C TYR A 296 5.36 28.10 6.44
N GLN A 297 4.05 28.01 6.14
CA GLN A 297 3.21 26.94 6.72
C GLN A 297 3.44 25.64 5.96
N LEU A 298 3.91 24.62 6.67
CA LEU A 298 4.13 23.30 6.08
C LEU A 298 2.79 22.69 5.67
N THR A 299 2.70 22.22 4.44
CA THR A 299 1.54 21.47 3.95
C THR A 299 1.62 20.00 4.39
N ASN A 300 0.52 19.26 4.33
CA ASN A 300 0.54 17.81 4.61
C ASN A 300 1.48 17.05 3.65
N GLU A 301 1.63 17.54 2.42
CA GLU A 301 2.58 17.01 1.45
C GLU A 301 4.02 17.25 1.91
N ASP A 302 4.35 18.46 2.37
CA ASP A 302 5.66 18.79 2.92
C ASP A 302 5.99 17.91 4.15
N LEU A 303 5.04 17.76 5.08
CA LEU A 303 5.20 16.92 6.27
C LEU A 303 5.40 15.44 5.92
N SER A 304 4.67 14.93 4.93
CA SER A 304 4.80 13.53 4.48
C SER A 304 6.15 13.26 3.83
N VAL A 305 6.63 14.18 2.98
CA VAL A 305 7.96 14.08 2.35
C VAL A 305 9.05 14.16 3.41
N TRP A 306 8.95 15.10 4.36
CA TRP A 306 9.90 15.22 5.45
C TRP A 306 9.94 13.94 6.30
N ALA A 307 8.78 13.43 6.71
CA ALA A 307 8.70 12.23 7.54
C ALA A 307 9.28 10.99 6.85
N LYS A 308 9.09 10.84 5.54
CA LYS A 308 9.77 9.80 4.74
C LYS A 308 11.29 9.97 4.75
N LEU A 309 11.80 11.18 4.53
CA LEU A 309 13.23 11.44 4.57
C LEU A 309 13.85 11.16 5.94
N VAL A 310 13.13 11.41 7.03
CA VAL A 310 13.57 11.05 8.39
C VAL A 310 13.53 9.54 8.59
N HIS A 311 12.47 8.87 8.13
CA HIS A 311 12.34 7.41 8.21
C HIS A 311 13.48 6.69 7.48
N GLU A 312 13.89 7.21 6.32
CA GLU A 312 15.02 6.71 5.53
C GLU A 312 16.39 7.19 6.05
N HIS A 313 16.44 7.86 7.20
CA HIS A 313 17.65 8.44 7.79
C HIS A 313 18.39 9.46 6.90
N LEU A 314 17.70 10.05 5.92
CA LEU A 314 18.23 11.08 5.01
C LEU A 314 18.04 12.51 5.54
N ALA A 315 17.26 12.67 6.61
CA ALA A 315 17.05 13.95 7.28
C ALA A 315 16.87 13.78 8.79
N SER A 316 17.06 14.87 9.54
CA SER A 316 16.74 14.92 10.97
C SER A 316 15.32 15.44 11.19
N ILE A 317 14.72 15.07 12.32
CA ILE A 317 13.44 15.62 12.78
C ILE A 317 13.58 17.11 13.10
N ASP A 318 14.73 17.54 13.62
CA ASP A 318 14.93 18.91 14.14
C ASP A 318 15.44 19.90 13.10
N ARG A 319 15.78 19.43 11.90
CA ARG A 319 16.34 20.27 10.82
C ARG A 319 15.56 20.04 9.54
N VAL A 320 15.10 21.15 8.94
CA VAL A 320 14.37 21.15 7.68
C VAL A 320 15.26 20.56 6.56
N PRO A 321 14.82 19.52 5.83
CA PRO A 321 15.55 18.95 4.72
C PRO A 321 15.62 19.88 3.50
N ASP A 322 16.81 20.01 2.90
CA ASP A 322 17.01 20.82 1.68
C ASP A 322 16.13 20.34 0.51
N LYS A 323 15.85 19.02 0.45
CA LYS A 323 15.02 18.38 -0.58
C LYS A 323 13.56 18.88 -0.62
N LEU A 324 13.08 19.58 0.40
CA LEU A 324 11.73 20.18 0.39
C LEU A 324 11.59 21.38 -0.55
N ASN A 325 12.70 21.98 -0.99
CA ASN A 325 12.71 23.14 -1.91
C ASN A 325 11.79 24.28 -1.45
N LEU A 326 11.85 24.62 -0.16
CA LEU A 326 10.93 25.58 0.47
C LEU A 326 11.02 26.98 -0.17
N ASP A 327 12.17 27.40 -0.68
CA ASP A 327 12.34 28.72 -1.33
C ASP A 327 11.39 28.93 -2.51
N VAL A 328 11.22 27.88 -3.32
CA VAL A 328 10.31 27.92 -4.49
C VAL A 328 8.85 27.92 -4.01
N LYS A 329 8.53 27.09 -3.01
CA LYS A 329 7.17 26.94 -2.48
C LYS A 329 6.72 28.16 -1.68
N SER A 330 7.63 28.84 -0.96
CA SER A 330 7.30 30.00 -0.14
C SER A 330 6.88 31.18 -1.00
N THR A 331 7.51 31.37 -2.16
CA THR A 331 7.09 32.36 -3.16
C THR A 331 5.65 32.10 -3.63
N ARG A 332 5.27 30.84 -3.85
CA ARG A 332 3.90 30.45 -4.24
C ARG A 332 2.90 30.72 -3.12
N GLN A 333 3.24 30.37 -1.87
CA GLN A 333 2.37 30.60 -0.73
C GLN A 333 2.15 32.10 -0.45
N LYS A 334 3.19 32.92 -0.59
CA LYS A 334 3.12 34.39 -0.52
C LYS A 334 2.11 34.93 -1.55
N ARG A 335 2.17 34.47 -2.80
CA ARG A 335 1.21 34.86 -3.86
C ARG A 335 -0.23 34.45 -3.55
N LEU A 336 -0.44 33.22 -3.07
CA LEU A 336 -1.78 32.74 -2.71
C LEU A 336 -2.37 33.51 -1.52
N LYS A 337 -1.55 33.85 -0.51
CA LYS A 337 -2.01 34.63 0.64
C LYS A 337 -2.40 36.06 0.25
N THR A 338 -1.70 36.65 -0.71
CA THR A 338 -2.07 37.97 -1.28
C THR A 338 -3.35 37.90 -2.10
N ALA A 339 -3.54 36.84 -2.90
CA ALA A 339 -4.74 36.65 -3.73
C ALA A 339 -5.99 36.25 -2.93
N ALA A 340 -5.82 35.53 -1.82
CA ALA A 340 -6.90 35.05 -0.97
C ALA A 340 -7.34 36.08 0.09
N ARG A 341 -6.71 37.27 0.14
CA ARG A 341 -7.32 38.38 0.88
C ARG A 341 -8.65 38.67 0.20
N PRO A 342 -9.79 38.53 0.90
CA PRO A 342 -11.05 38.96 0.31
C PRO A 342 -10.83 40.41 -0.08
N ASP A 343 -11.04 40.71 -1.37
CA ASP A 343 -11.10 42.09 -1.82
C ASP A 343 -12.17 42.73 -0.94
N ILE A 344 -11.71 43.46 0.08
CA ILE A 344 -12.54 44.37 0.84
C ILE A 344 -12.89 45.40 -0.21
N ASN A 345 -14.02 45.16 -0.84
CA ASN A 345 -14.55 45.91 -1.95
C ASN A 345 -14.43 47.39 -1.54
N PRO A 346 -13.58 48.21 -2.19
CA PRO A 346 -13.33 49.59 -1.77
C PRO A 346 -14.63 50.43 -1.68
N TRP A 347 -15.68 49.92 -2.34
CA TRP A 347 -17.02 50.50 -2.40
C TRP A 347 -17.91 50.24 -1.18
N MET A 348 -17.58 49.28 -0.29
CA MET A 348 -18.39 49.00 0.91
C MET A 348 -17.92 49.76 2.16
N SER A 349 -16.91 50.62 2.05
CA SER A 349 -16.48 51.53 3.12
C SER A 349 -17.21 52.88 3.11
N TYR A 350 -18.34 52.99 2.40
CA TYR A 350 -19.19 54.18 2.36
C TYR A 350 -20.50 53.97 3.12
N GLY A 351 -20.43 54.01 4.46
CA GLY A 351 -21.53 54.41 5.34
C GLY A 351 -22.87 53.66 5.27
N PRO A 352 -23.75 53.88 6.24
CA PRO A 352 -25.13 53.40 6.15
C PRO A 352 -25.84 54.03 4.93
N PRO A 353 -26.62 53.27 4.15
CA PRO A 353 -27.38 53.82 3.03
C PRO A 353 -28.36 54.89 3.54
N PRO A 354 -28.55 55.99 2.80
CA PRO A 354 -29.40 57.08 3.26
C PRO A 354 -30.89 56.64 3.32
N PRO A 355 -31.68 57.20 4.26
CA PRO A 355 -32.94 56.64 4.75
C PRO A 355 -34.14 56.68 3.77
N TRP A 356 -33.94 57.03 2.50
CA TRP A 356 -35.03 57.17 1.51
C TRP A 356 -35.21 55.93 0.60
N PHE A 357 -34.50 54.83 0.87
CA PHE A 357 -34.55 53.61 0.07
C PHE A 357 -35.54 52.54 0.57
N PHE A 358 -36.58 52.95 1.32
CA PHE A 358 -37.72 52.09 1.66
C PHE A 358 -38.93 52.48 0.80
N GLN A 359 -39.22 51.68 -0.23
CA GLN A 359 -40.54 51.71 -0.86
C GLN A 359 -41.48 50.71 -0.14
N PRO A 360 -42.73 51.10 0.17
CA PRO A 360 -43.71 50.25 0.84
C PRO A 360 -44.41 49.29 -0.13
N PRO A 361 -44.90 48.12 0.33
CA PRO A 361 -45.65 47.19 -0.50
C PRO A 361 -47.11 47.65 -0.63
N VAL A 362 -47.55 47.86 -1.88
CA VAL A 362 -48.95 48.07 -2.23
C VAL A 362 -49.50 46.82 -2.91
N PHE A 363 -50.31 46.07 -2.17
CA PHE A 363 -51.44 45.29 -2.70
C PHE A 363 -52.61 46.29 -2.93
N PRO A 364 -53.54 46.10 -3.90
CA PRO A 364 -54.54 45.04 -3.82
C PRO A 364 -55.09 44.45 -5.14
N SER A 365 -55.78 43.33 -4.95
CA SER A 365 -56.62 42.53 -5.86
C SER A 365 -57.52 43.32 -6.81
N TYR A 366 -57.67 42.83 -8.06
CA TYR A 366 -58.92 42.92 -8.81
C TYR A 366 -59.19 41.63 -9.58
N ALA A 367 -60.39 41.10 -9.34
CA ALA A 367 -61.02 39.98 -10.04
C ALA A 367 -61.41 40.37 -11.47
N HIS A 368 -61.42 39.42 -12.41
CA HIS A 368 -62.35 39.39 -13.56
C HIS A 368 -62.45 37.97 -14.17
N PRO A 369 -63.54 37.68 -14.94
CA PRO A 369 -64.20 36.38 -14.94
C PRO A 369 -63.92 35.50 -16.17
N SER A 370 -64.41 34.27 -16.04
CA SER A 370 -64.52 33.19 -17.02
C SER A 370 -65.04 33.64 -18.40
N VAL A 371 -64.35 33.24 -19.47
CA VAL A 371 -64.93 33.04 -20.81
C VAL A 371 -64.41 31.73 -21.38
N SER A 372 -65.36 30.85 -21.73
CA SER A 372 -65.18 29.57 -22.39
C SER A 372 -64.81 29.74 -23.86
N GLY A 373 -63.87 28.92 -24.35
CA GLY A 373 -63.56 28.80 -25.78
C GLY A 373 -62.45 27.75 -26.01
N THR A 374 -62.80 26.67 -26.70
CA THR A 374 -62.04 25.44 -26.96
C THR A 374 -60.95 25.61 -28.06
N PRO A 375 -60.27 24.55 -28.51
CA PRO A 375 -58.94 24.12 -28.09
C PRO A 375 -57.88 24.39 -29.18
N SER A 376 -56.66 24.74 -28.81
CA SER A 376 -55.54 24.65 -29.75
C SER A 376 -54.31 24.10 -29.04
N THR A 377 -54.00 22.87 -29.44
CA THR A 377 -52.79 22.10 -29.20
C THR A 377 -51.53 22.95 -29.36
N LEU A 378 -50.83 23.16 -28.25
CA LEU A 378 -49.39 23.41 -28.24
C LEU A 378 -48.79 22.52 -27.15
N PRO A 379 -47.69 21.80 -27.43
CA PRO A 379 -47.05 20.94 -26.43
C PRO A 379 -46.46 21.83 -25.34
N SER A 380 -47.06 21.72 -24.17
CA SER A 380 -46.55 22.23 -22.90
C SER A 380 -45.15 21.69 -22.67
N THR A 381 -44.14 22.53 -22.84
CA THR A 381 -42.80 22.30 -22.31
C THR A 381 -42.90 22.33 -20.80
N ASN A 382 -43.04 21.15 -20.20
CA ASN A 382 -42.85 20.94 -18.77
C ASN A 382 -41.45 21.43 -18.39
N SER A 383 -41.35 22.65 -17.89
CA SER A 383 -40.24 23.10 -17.07
C SER A 383 -40.31 22.35 -15.74
N ALA A 384 -39.77 21.14 -15.74
CA ALA A 384 -39.47 20.39 -14.54
C ALA A 384 -38.44 21.18 -13.71
N PRO A 385 -38.59 21.23 -12.38
CA PRO A 385 -37.61 21.86 -11.52
C PRO A 385 -36.27 21.13 -11.68
N SER A 386 -35.23 21.93 -11.93
CA SER A 386 -33.84 21.53 -12.07
C SER A 386 -33.40 20.65 -10.90
N SER A 387 -33.55 19.34 -11.08
CA SER A 387 -32.91 18.33 -10.26
C SER A 387 -31.41 18.45 -10.48
N SER A 388 -30.71 18.96 -9.48
CA SER A 388 -29.26 18.96 -9.35
C SER A 388 -28.72 17.61 -9.79
N ALA A 389 -28.23 17.56 -11.04
CA ALA A 389 -27.59 16.39 -11.58
C ALA A 389 -26.36 16.11 -10.73
N MET A 390 -26.46 15.09 -9.88
CA MET A 390 -25.33 14.46 -9.21
C MET A 390 -24.27 14.25 -10.28
N ALA A 391 -23.15 14.97 -10.18
CA ALA A 391 -22.04 14.87 -11.10
C ALA A 391 -21.68 13.38 -11.24
N SER A 392 -22.01 12.79 -12.39
CA SER A 392 -21.63 11.41 -12.69
C SER A 392 -20.13 11.32 -12.46
N PRO A 393 -19.65 10.33 -11.68
CA PRO A 393 -18.23 10.19 -11.40
C PRO A 393 -17.52 10.16 -12.75
N SER A 394 -16.72 11.20 -12.99
CA SER A 394 -15.97 11.36 -14.23
C SER A 394 -15.17 10.09 -14.43
N ARG A 395 -15.64 9.21 -15.32
CA ARG A 395 -14.96 7.98 -15.66
C ARG A 395 -13.64 8.43 -16.24
N LYS A 396 -12.58 8.34 -15.44
CA LYS A 396 -11.21 8.59 -15.88
C LYS A 396 -11.01 7.70 -17.10
N ARG A 397 -11.11 8.30 -18.30
CA ARG A 397 -10.82 7.59 -19.54
C ARG A 397 -9.38 7.13 -19.38
N ARG A 398 -9.18 5.82 -19.29
CA ARG A 398 -7.83 5.24 -19.29
C ARG A 398 -7.18 5.72 -20.57
N LEU A 399 -6.01 6.34 -20.43
CA LEU A 399 -5.25 6.79 -21.58
C LEU A 399 -4.86 5.55 -22.36
N HIS A 400 -5.10 5.59 -23.66
CA HIS A 400 -4.69 4.51 -24.56
C HIS A 400 -3.20 4.70 -24.81
N VAL A 401 -2.38 3.91 -24.12
CA VAL A 401 -0.93 3.85 -24.34
C VAL A 401 -0.69 2.82 -25.45
N THR A 402 0.00 3.21 -26.51
CA THR A 402 0.37 2.30 -27.61
C THR A 402 1.73 1.72 -27.30
N TYR A 403 1.76 0.42 -26.95
CA TYR A 403 3.00 -0.28 -26.63
C TYR A 403 3.72 -0.79 -27.89
N PRO A 404 5.07 -0.87 -27.90
CA PRO A 404 5.85 -1.40 -29.02
C PRO A 404 5.56 -2.90 -29.27
N LEU A 405 5.91 -3.38 -30.46
CA LEU A 405 5.87 -4.80 -30.78
C LEU A 405 6.91 -5.57 -29.95
N ILE A 406 6.59 -6.81 -29.58
CA ILE A 406 7.45 -7.59 -28.68
C ILE A 406 8.83 -7.85 -29.29
N GLY A 407 8.90 -8.13 -30.59
CA GLY A 407 10.17 -8.35 -31.30
C GLY A 407 11.07 -7.11 -31.26
N GLU A 408 10.54 -5.96 -31.68
CA GLU A 408 11.28 -4.68 -31.67
C GLU A 408 11.77 -4.32 -30.26
N TRP A 409 10.95 -4.57 -29.24
CA TRP A 409 11.32 -4.33 -27.86
C TRP A 409 12.43 -5.28 -27.38
N LEU A 410 12.34 -6.59 -27.66
CA LEU A 410 13.39 -7.55 -27.29
C LEU A 410 14.73 -7.23 -27.98
N THR A 411 14.70 -6.90 -29.28
CA THR A 411 15.90 -6.46 -30.01
C THR A 411 16.50 -5.19 -29.39
N SER A 412 15.66 -4.27 -28.88
CA SER A 412 16.13 -3.07 -28.19
C SER A 412 16.82 -3.36 -26.86
N LEU A 413 16.41 -4.42 -26.14
CA LEU A 413 17.08 -4.86 -24.91
C LEU A 413 18.48 -5.42 -25.19
N ASP A 414 18.62 -6.15 -26.31
CA ASP A 414 19.90 -6.72 -26.73
C ASP A 414 20.88 -5.64 -27.21
N ALA A 415 20.37 -4.54 -27.78
CA ALA A 415 21.17 -3.39 -28.19
C ALA A 415 21.54 -2.43 -27.03
N ASP A 416 20.87 -2.55 -25.89
CA ASP A 416 21.12 -1.67 -24.74
C ASP A 416 22.43 -2.05 -24.03
N PRO A 417 23.36 -1.09 -23.80
CA PRO A 417 24.68 -1.37 -23.27
C PRO A 417 24.67 -1.88 -21.82
N ILE A 418 23.59 -1.64 -21.08
CA ILE A 418 23.45 -2.04 -19.67
C ILE A 418 22.59 -3.31 -19.59
N ARG A 419 21.45 -3.35 -20.30
CA ARG A 419 20.53 -4.50 -20.23
C ARG A 419 21.03 -5.70 -21.04
N GLY A 420 21.79 -5.46 -22.11
CA GLY A 420 22.43 -6.47 -22.94
C GLY A 420 23.80 -6.96 -22.45
N GLU A 421 24.31 -6.44 -21.32
CA GLU A 421 25.67 -6.73 -20.81
C GLU A 421 25.95 -8.24 -20.63
N ASP A 422 24.94 -8.99 -20.17
CA ASP A 422 25.07 -10.44 -19.90
C ASP A 422 24.94 -11.33 -21.14
N MET A 423 24.77 -10.74 -22.35
CA MET A 423 24.72 -11.45 -23.63
C MET A 423 23.69 -12.60 -23.66
N VAL A 424 22.52 -12.38 -23.06
CA VAL A 424 21.45 -13.37 -22.95
C VAL A 424 20.67 -13.52 -24.28
N TYR A 425 20.76 -12.54 -25.18
CA TYR A 425 20.07 -12.50 -26.48
C TYR A 425 18.56 -12.75 -26.35
N PHE A 426 17.83 -11.74 -25.87
CA PHE A 426 16.38 -11.80 -25.64
C PHE A 426 15.57 -11.95 -26.93
N GLU A 427 16.08 -11.48 -28.07
CA GLU A 427 15.45 -11.60 -29.39
C GLU A 427 15.11 -13.06 -29.77
N GLN A 428 15.88 -14.03 -29.28
CA GLN A 428 15.64 -15.46 -29.56
C GLN A 428 14.26 -15.95 -29.07
N TYR A 429 13.61 -15.23 -28.15
CA TYR A 429 12.29 -15.58 -27.62
C TYR A 429 11.14 -14.92 -28.40
N ALA A 430 11.43 -14.01 -29.34
CA ALA A 430 10.42 -13.21 -30.04
C ALA A 430 9.43 -14.09 -30.83
N ASP A 431 9.93 -15.06 -31.58
CA ASP A 431 9.09 -15.93 -32.41
C ASP A 431 8.16 -16.81 -31.57
N THR A 432 8.66 -17.38 -30.47
CA THR A 432 7.86 -18.22 -29.58
C THR A 432 6.77 -17.41 -28.88
N LEU A 433 7.09 -16.19 -28.42
CA LEU A 433 6.10 -15.28 -27.84
C LEU A 433 5.02 -14.87 -28.85
N ALA A 434 5.42 -14.59 -30.09
CA ALA A 434 4.49 -14.25 -31.16
C ALA A 434 3.58 -15.43 -31.54
N GLN A 435 4.10 -16.65 -31.57
CA GLN A 435 3.31 -17.88 -31.79
C GLN A 435 2.23 -18.09 -30.72
N GLU A 436 2.52 -17.68 -29.49
CA GLU A 436 1.60 -17.75 -28.35
C GLU A 436 0.69 -16.52 -28.24
N GLY A 437 0.70 -15.64 -29.24
CA GLY A 437 -0.19 -14.48 -29.35
C GLY A 437 0.21 -13.29 -28.46
N ILE A 438 1.41 -13.31 -27.87
CA ILE A 438 1.99 -12.19 -27.14
C ILE A 438 2.69 -11.30 -28.16
N LEU A 439 2.00 -10.27 -28.66
CA LEU A 439 2.47 -9.48 -29.80
C LEU A 439 3.08 -8.13 -29.39
N ARG A 440 2.66 -7.58 -28.24
CA ARG A 440 3.12 -6.28 -27.74
C ARG A 440 3.64 -6.38 -26.32
N LEU A 441 4.44 -5.39 -25.92
CA LEU A 441 4.98 -5.28 -24.56
C LEU A 441 3.88 -5.30 -23.48
N GLY A 442 2.71 -4.70 -23.76
CA GLY A 442 1.56 -4.73 -22.85
C GLY A 442 1.02 -6.16 -22.60
N ASP A 443 1.04 -7.03 -23.61
CA ASP A 443 0.57 -8.41 -23.48
C ASP A 443 1.49 -9.23 -22.57
N LEU A 444 2.81 -8.98 -22.66
CA LEU A 444 3.80 -9.61 -21.79
C LEU A 444 3.58 -9.23 -20.32
N HIS A 445 3.26 -7.97 -20.05
CA HIS A 445 2.98 -7.49 -18.69
C HIS A 445 1.70 -8.09 -18.09
N ASP A 446 0.71 -8.41 -18.91
CA ASP A 446 -0.54 -9.04 -18.45
C ASP A 446 -0.34 -10.48 -17.93
N LEU A 447 0.79 -11.12 -18.21
CA LEU A 447 1.15 -12.41 -17.60
C LEU A 447 1.31 -12.30 -16.08
N LYS A 448 1.78 -11.14 -15.59
CA LYS A 448 2.05 -10.76 -14.18
C LYS A 448 3.13 -11.55 -13.44
N THR A 449 3.42 -12.78 -13.84
CA THR A 449 4.34 -13.66 -13.09
C THR A 449 5.34 -14.34 -14.02
N PRO A 450 6.60 -14.50 -13.58
CA PRO A 450 7.64 -15.15 -14.39
C PRO A 450 7.36 -16.63 -14.64
N GLU A 451 6.60 -17.31 -13.77
CA GLU A 451 6.25 -18.72 -13.95
C GLU A 451 5.42 -18.96 -15.21
N LYS A 452 4.46 -18.08 -15.50
CA LYS A 452 3.67 -18.18 -16.74
C LYS A 452 4.53 -17.96 -17.98
N LEU A 453 5.51 -17.08 -17.88
CA LEU A 453 6.46 -16.87 -18.97
C LEU A 453 7.32 -18.12 -19.21
N MET A 454 7.68 -18.84 -18.14
CA MET A 454 8.38 -20.13 -18.26
C MET A 454 7.51 -21.24 -18.84
N ASP A 455 6.21 -21.25 -18.52
CA ASP A 455 5.26 -22.22 -19.12
C ASP A 455 5.18 -22.03 -20.65
N ILE A 456 5.28 -20.79 -21.12
CA ILE A 456 5.25 -20.39 -22.54
C ILE A 456 6.62 -20.60 -23.21
N LEU A 457 7.71 -20.37 -22.46
CA LEU A 457 9.08 -20.47 -22.95
C LEU A 457 9.84 -21.55 -22.14
N PRO A 458 9.65 -22.86 -22.42
CA PRO A 458 10.25 -23.93 -21.59
C PRO A 458 11.78 -23.89 -21.51
N SER A 459 12.44 -23.25 -22.48
CA SER A 459 13.89 -23.10 -22.53
C SER A 459 14.42 -21.92 -21.68
N ILE A 460 13.56 -21.02 -21.22
CA ILE A 460 13.97 -19.86 -20.44
C ILE A 460 14.28 -20.29 -19.00
N ARG A 461 15.43 -19.85 -18.48
CA ARG A 461 15.74 -20.06 -17.06
C ARG A 461 14.94 -19.06 -16.22
N TRP A 462 14.52 -19.46 -15.03
CA TRP A 462 13.74 -18.61 -14.11
C TRP A 462 14.35 -17.22 -13.89
N GLY A 463 15.68 -17.14 -13.71
CA GLY A 463 16.37 -15.85 -13.53
C GLY A 463 16.26 -14.92 -14.73
N ILE A 464 16.29 -15.47 -15.95
CA ILE A 464 16.14 -14.72 -17.21
C ILE A 464 14.68 -14.27 -17.35
N ALA A 465 13.72 -15.15 -17.08
CA ALA A 465 12.28 -14.81 -17.09
C ALA A 465 11.96 -13.68 -16.12
N ASN A 466 12.47 -13.76 -14.88
CA ASN A 466 12.25 -12.73 -13.87
C ASN A 466 12.88 -11.38 -14.29
N ARG A 467 14.08 -11.41 -14.86
CA ARG A 467 14.73 -10.20 -15.38
C ARG A 467 13.96 -9.59 -16.55
N LEU A 468 13.50 -10.41 -17.49
CA LEU A 468 12.71 -9.95 -18.64
C LEU A 468 11.41 -9.30 -18.20
N MET A 469 10.70 -9.90 -17.23
CA MET A 469 9.50 -9.31 -16.62
C MET A 469 9.79 -7.99 -15.94
N LYS A 470 10.93 -7.87 -15.24
CA LYS A 470 11.34 -6.62 -14.60
C LYS A 470 11.58 -5.50 -15.62
N PHE A 471 12.30 -5.78 -16.71
CA PHE A 471 12.51 -4.79 -17.78
C PHE A 471 11.19 -4.39 -18.44
N ALA A 472 10.26 -5.33 -18.63
CA ALA A 472 8.94 -5.02 -19.18
C ALA A 472 8.16 -4.05 -18.29
N MET A 473 8.20 -4.25 -16.97
CA MET A 473 7.55 -3.34 -16.00
C MET A 473 8.17 -1.94 -16.03
N GLU A 474 9.50 -1.85 -16.00
CA GLU A 474 10.23 -0.57 -16.04
C GLU A 474 9.89 0.24 -17.31
N ASP A 475 9.82 -0.41 -18.47
CA ASP A 475 9.57 0.27 -19.74
C ASP A 475 8.10 0.69 -19.90
N ILE A 476 7.15 -0.12 -19.41
CA ILE A 476 5.74 0.26 -19.39
C ILE A 476 5.52 1.49 -18.52
N ASP A 477 6.16 1.55 -17.34
CA ASP A 477 6.10 2.73 -16.48
C ASP A 477 6.66 3.97 -17.20
N CYS A 478 7.76 3.82 -17.95
CA CYS A 478 8.31 4.89 -18.79
C CYS A 478 7.31 5.37 -19.86
N TYR A 479 6.71 4.46 -20.63
CA TYR A 479 5.71 4.81 -21.65
C TYR A 479 4.48 5.49 -21.06
N GLU A 480 4.00 5.03 -19.90
CA GLU A 480 2.89 5.69 -19.22
C GLU A 480 3.25 7.11 -18.76
N GLN A 481 4.47 7.31 -18.27
CA GLN A 481 4.96 8.64 -17.87
C GLN A 481 5.08 9.58 -19.05
N GLU A 482 5.60 9.10 -20.19
CA GLU A 482 5.71 9.89 -21.41
C GLU A 482 4.32 10.34 -21.92
N VAL A 483 3.34 9.44 -21.94
CA VAL A 483 1.96 9.78 -22.32
C VAL A 483 1.31 10.78 -21.33
N LYS A 484 1.66 10.69 -20.04
CA LYS A 484 1.21 11.67 -19.03
C LYS A 484 1.86 13.05 -19.28
N GLN A 485 3.14 13.09 -19.63
CA GLN A 485 3.88 14.32 -19.91
C GLN A 485 3.40 15.01 -21.19
N ASN A 486 3.21 14.25 -22.28
CA ASN A 486 2.70 14.76 -23.57
C ASN A 486 1.28 15.34 -23.48
N ARG A 487 0.56 15.09 -22.38
CA ARG A 487 -0.77 15.67 -22.13
C ARG A 487 -0.72 16.98 -21.34
N THR A 488 0.36 17.20 -20.60
CA THR A 488 0.54 18.42 -19.80
C THR A 488 1.13 19.57 -20.61
N GLU A 489 1.82 19.24 -21.70
CA GLU A 489 2.23 20.18 -22.76
C GLU A 489 1.04 20.47 -23.68
#